data_AF-V6HFT3-F1
#
_entry.id   AF-V6HFT3-F1
#
_cell.length_a   1.000
_cell.length_b   1.000
_cell.length_c   1.000
_cell.angle_alpha   90.00
_cell.angle_beta   90.00
_cell.angle_gamma   90.00
#
_symmetry.space_group_name_H-M   'P 1'
#
loop_
_entity.id
_entity.type
_entity.pdbx_description
1 polymer ?
#
loop_
_entity_poly.entity_id
_entity_poly.type
_entity_poly.pdbx_seq_one_letter_code
_entity_poly.pdbx_strand_id
1 'polypeptide(L)'
;MEQNKSELNPELFDMMRQGKLSAVKILALISLKELVDRFAYTPFLEQDKLAEIKNRIGVEPDILTWGDYFQTEVASRFFDKSDADFSKIVDTIRFDMISAHLIFSGKPDYFTDSVRGQAIISRSIDSSFWTLEDEENVHLEILLDYFEQMGLGDKPLAVSDRIWYESFELKQEAV
;
A
#
# COMPACT_ATOMS: atom_id res chain seq x y z
N MET A 1 5.48 19.81 19.45
CA MET A 1 6.20 18.87 18.56
C MET A 1 5.52 18.93 17.20
N GLU A 2 6.32 18.81 16.16
CA GLU A 2 6.16 19.46 14.86
C GLU A 2 4.87 19.15 14.09
N GLN A 3 4.52 20.12 13.25
CA GLN A 3 3.35 20.12 12.38
C GLN A 3 3.33 18.88 11.50
N ASN A 4 2.25 18.09 11.61
CA ASN A 4 1.79 17.19 10.56
C ASN A 4 1.74 17.97 9.26
N LYS A 5 2.73 17.76 8.40
CA LYS A 5 2.68 18.20 7.03
C LYS A 5 2.63 16.96 6.17
N SER A 6 1.41 16.62 5.83
CA SER A 6 1.05 15.88 4.64
C SER A 6 1.64 16.60 3.43
N GLU A 7 2.92 16.32 3.16
CA GLU A 7 3.69 16.88 2.07
C GLU A 7 4.11 15.75 1.13
N LEU A 8 4.38 16.12 -0.12
CA LEU A 8 5.01 15.25 -1.09
C LEU A 8 6.43 14.93 -0.60
N ASN A 9 6.81 13.66 -0.61
CA ASN A 9 8.13 13.21 -0.19
C ASN A 9 9.22 13.94 -1.00
N PRO A 10 10.30 14.44 -0.37
CA PRO A 10 11.38 15.15 -1.04
C PRO A 10 12.00 14.41 -2.23
N GLU A 11 12.04 13.07 -2.19
CA GLU A 11 12.50 12.21 -3.28
C GLU A 11 11.75 12.47 -4.60
N LEU A 12 10.51 12.96 -4.52
CA LEU A 12 9.66 13.21 -5.68
C LEU A 12 9.78 14.63 -6.25
N PHE A 13 10.56 15.52 -5.61
CA PHE A 13 10.69 16.91 -6.05
C PHE A 13 11.33 17.04 -7.42
N ASP A 14 12.24 16.14 -7.80
CA ASP A 14 12.82 16.13 -9.15
C ASP A 14 11.78 15.74 -10.20
N MET A 15 10.94 14.74 -9.92
CA MET A 15 9.87 14.33 -10.83
C MET A 15 8.84 15.44 -11.03
N MET A 16 8.48 16.12 -9.93
CA MET A 16 7.61 17.29 -9.97
C MET A 16 8.23 18.42 -10.83
N ARG A 17 9.50 18.76 -10.59
CA ARG A 17 10.22 19.81 -11.36
C ARG A 17 10.34 19.49 -12.85
N GLN A 18 10.48 18.22 -13.19
CA GLN A 18 10.54 17.73 -14.57
C GLN A 18 9.16 17.64 -15.25
N GLY A 19 8.06 17.96 -14.54
CA GLY A 19 6.71 17.88 -15.09
C GLY A 19 6.19 16.45 -15.27
N LYS A 20 6.83 15.45 -14.64
CA LYS A 20 6.39 14.04 -14.68
C LYS A 20 5.15 13.80 -13.83
N LEU A 21 4.94 14.63 -12.81
CA LEU A 21 3.78 14.58 -11.93
C LEU A 21 2.89 15.79 -12.20
N SER A 22 1.65 15.52 -12.63
CA SER A 22 0.61 16.54 -12.74
C SER A 22 0.13 16.96 -11.34
N ALA A 23 -0.59 18.08 -11.25
CA ALA A 23 -1.20 18.50 -9.99
C ALA A 23 -2.16 17.43 -9.43
N VAL A 24 -2.88 16.72 -10.31
CA VAL A 24 -3.81 15.64 -9.91
C VAL A 24 -3.03 14.48 -9.28
N LYS A 25 -1.93 14.04 -9.91
CA LYS A 25 -1.08 12.97 -9.37
C LYS A 25 -0.46 13.35 -8.03
N ILE A 26 0.00 14.59 -7.88
CA ILE A 26 0.57 15.08 -6.62
C ILE A 26 -0.47 15.01 -5.49
N LEU A 27 -1.70 15.49 -5.74
CA LEU A 27 -2.77 15.42 -4.75
C LEU A 27 -3.17 13.98 -4.41
N ALA A 28 -3.20 13.10 -5.41
CA ALA A 28 -3.47 11.67 -5.20
C ALA A 28 -2.36 11.01 -4.35
N LEU A 29 -1.10 11.34 -4.59
CA LEU A 29 0.06 10.84 -3.84
C LEU A 29 0.07 11.33 -2.38
N ILE A 30 -0.28 12.60 -2.16
CA ILE A 30 -0.44 13.15 -0.81
C ILE A 30 -1.57 12.42 -0.07
N SER A 31 -2.72 12.24 -0.73
CA SER A 31 -3.86 11.52 -0.16
C SER A 31 -3.54 10.05 0.12
N LEU A 32 -2.77 9.40 -0.75
CA LEU A 32 -2.29 8.03 -0.55
C LEU A 32 -1.41 7.94 0.69
N LYS A 33 -0.46 8.86 0.86
CA LYS A 33 0.42 8.89 2.04
C LYS A 33 -0.41 8.99 3.33
N GLU A 34 -1.33 9.95 3.39
CA GLU A 34 -2.20 10.14 4.56
C GLU A 34 -3.05 8.90 4.86
N LEU A 35 -3.59 8.27 3.82
CA LEU A 35 -4.35 7.03 3.93
C LEU A 35 -3.48 5.93 4.53
N VAL A 36 -2.32 5.67 3.93
CA VAL A 36 -1.42 4.59 4.37
C VAL A 36 -0.95 4.81 5.80
N ASP A 37 -0.52 6.03 6.15
CA ASP A 37 -0.04 6.36 7.48
C ASP A 37 -1.14 6.23 8.56
N ARG A 38 -2.41 6.38 8.16
CA ARG A 38 -3.56 6.17 9.05
C ARG A 38 -3.85 4.69 9.31
N PHE A 39 -3.67 3.85 8.30
CA PHE A 39 -3.88 2.40 8.39
C PHE A 39 -2.72 1.69 9.09
N ALA A 40 -1.48 2.09 8.80
CA ALA A 40 -0.30 1.47 9.38
C ALA A 40 -0.27 1.65 10.91
N TYR A 41 0.06 0.57 11.62
CA TYR A 41 0.31 0.58 13.05
C TYR A 41 1.78 0.33 13.38
N THR A 42 2.44 -0.49 12.57
CA THR A 42 3.86 -0.79 12.69
C THR A 42 4.71 0.24 11.93
N PRO A 43 5.95 0.50 12.37
CA PRO A 43 6.87 1.34 11.63
C PRO A 43 7.34 0.66 10.35
N PHE A 44 7.63 1.44 9.30
CA PHE A 44 8.24 0.92 8.07
C PHE A 44 9.69 0.48 8.30
N LEU A 45 10.44 1.24 9.11
CA LEU A 45 11.79 0.89 9.55
C LEU A 45 11.83 0.75 11.08
N GLU A 46 12.38 -0.36 11.55
CA GLU A 46 12.69 -0.54 12.97
C GLU A 46 13.73 0.49 13.43
N GLN A 47 13.61 0.95 14.67
CA GLN A 47 14.47 2.01 15.22
C GLN A 47 15.96 1.65 15.18
N ASP A 48 16.31 0.39 15.40
CA ASP A 48 17.69 -0.08 15.36
C ASP A 48 18.28 0.01 13.95
N LYS A 49 17.50 -0.35 12.93
CA LYS A 49 17.90 -0.21 11.52
C LYS A 49 18.03 1.25 11.12
N LEU A 50 17.12 2.12 11.57
CA LEU A 50 17.21 3.56 11.33
C LEU A 50 18.50 4.13 11.95
N ALA A 51 18.82 3.73 13.18
CA ALA A 51 20.05 4.13 13.85
C ALA A 51 21.30 3.61 13.11
N GLU A 52 21.30 2.37 12.63
CA GLU A 52 22.38 1.81 11.83
C GLU A 52 22.61 2.61 10.53
N ILE A 53 21.55 2.92 9.80
CA ILE A 53 21.62 3.72 8.56
C ILE A 53 22.19 5.10 8.85
N LYS A 54 21.67 5.78 9.87
CA LYS A 54 22.14 7.11 10.29
C LYS A 54 23.60 7.10 10.71
N ASN A 55 24.04 6.07 11.45
CA ASN A 55 25.43 5.92 11.86
C ASN A 55 26.37 5.68 10.67
N ARG A 56 25.90 4.97 9.64
CA ARG A 56 26.70 4.65 8.44
C ARG A 56 26.78 5.81 7.44
N ILE A 57 25.66 6.50 7.21
CA ILE A 57 25.51 7.49 6.12
C ILE A 57 25.63 8.93 6.66
N GLY A 58 25.38 9.14 7.95
CA GLY A 58 25.43 10.45 8.60
C GLY A 58 24.12 11.25 8.52
N VAL A 59 23.12 10.76 7.78
CA VAL A 59 21.78 11.36 7.65
C VAL A 59 20.70 10.28 7.74
N GLU A 60 19.48 10.70 8.09
CA GLU A 60 18.30 9.84 8.04
C GLU A 60 17.84 9.66 6.58
N PRO A 61 17.24 8.50 6.23
CA PRO A 61 16.67 8.30 4.91
C PRO A 61 15.41 9.15 4.72
N ASP A 62 15.12 9.53 3.47
CA ASP A 62 13.92 10.31 3.13
C ASP A 62 12.62 9.47 3.19
N ILE A 63 12.73 8.14 3.19
CA ILE A 63 11.61 7.21 3.35
C ILE A 63 11.61 6.67 4.79
N LEU A 64 10.70 7.16 5.62
CA LEU A 64 10.61 6.82 7.05
C LEU A 64 9.34 6.04 7.41
N THR A 65 8.24 6.33 6.71
CA THR A 65 6.92 5.76 6.97
C THR A 65 6.45 4.86 5.82
N TRP A 66 5.43 4.03 6.08
CA TRP A 66 4.79 3.27 5.02
C TRP A 66 4.19 4.22 3.97
N GLY A 67 3.61 5.36 4.39
CA GLY A 67 3.10 6.36 3.47
C GLY A 67 4.17 6.97 2.57
N ASP A 68 5.39 7.21 3.07
CA ASP A 68 6.53 7.65 2.25
C ASP A 68 6.89 6.60 1.20
N TYR A 69 6.96 5.34 1.62
CA TYR A 69 7.29 4.23 0.74
C TYR A 69 6.26 4.09 -0.39
N PHE A 70 4.97 4.02 -0.06
CA PHE A 70 3.91 3.90 -1.05
C PHE A 70 3.85 5.11 -1.98
N GLN A 71 4.02 6.32 -1.45
CA GLN A 71 4.01 7.53 -2.26
C GLN A 71 5.15 7.52 -3.29
N THR A 72 6.37 7.18 -2.86
CA THR A 72 7.54 7.14 -3.72
C THR A 72 7.47 6.01 -4.75
N GLU A 73 7.00 4.83 -4.33
CA GLU A 73 6.91 3.66 -5.20
C GLU A 73 5.86 3.86 -6.30
N VAL A 74 4.67 4.34 -5.94
CA VAL A 74 3.58 4.60 -6.89
C VAL A 74 3.98 5.68 -7.89
N ALA A 75 4.60 6.76 -7.42
CA ALA A 75 5.11 7.81 -8.30
C ALA A 75 6.15 7.25 -9.28
N SER A 76 7.14 6.52 -8.78
CA SER A 76 8.25 6.01 -9.59
C SER A 76 7.81 5.00 -10.65
N ARG A 77 6.84 4.13 -10.32
CA ARG A 77 6.36 3.08 -11.23
C ARG A 77 5.33 3.57 -12.24
N PHE A 78 4.50 4.57 -11.88
CA PHE A 78 3.28 4.89 -12.63
C PHE A 78 3.19 6.33 -13.10
N PHE A 79 4.26 7.13 -13.00
CA PHE A 79 4.24 8.53 -13.46
C PHE A 79 3.87 8.69 -14.94
N ASP A 80 4.11 7.67 -15.77
CA ASP A 80 3.81 7.67 -17.20
C ASP A 80 2.33 7.43 -17.52
N LYS A 81 1.53 6.98 -16.55
CA LYS A 81 0.10 6.72 -16.70
C LYS A 81 -0.72 8.00 -16.82
N SER A 82 -1.93 7.89 -17.36
CA SER A 82 -2.89 9.00 -17.36
C SER A 82 -3.29 9.36 -15.92
N ASP A 83 -3.77 10.58 -15.68
CA ASP A 83 -4.26 10.99 -14.35
C ASP A 83 -5.41 10.10 -13.86
N ALA A 84 -6.26 9.62 -14.78
CA ALA A 84 -7.36 8.72 -14.48
C ALA A 84 -6.87 7.34 -14.05
N ASP A 85 -5.92 6.75 -14.78
CA ASP A 85 -5.38 5.43 -14.43
C ASP A 85 -4.52 5.51 -13.17
N PHE A 86 -3.79 6.60 -12.98
CA PHE A 86 -3.05 6.86 -11.74
C PHE A 86 -3.98 6.91 -10.53
N SER A 87 -5.13 7.60 -10.65
CA SER A 87 -6.13 7.66 -9.57
C SER A 87 -6.71 6.28 -9.28
N LYS A 88 -6.98 5.47 -10.30
CA LYS A 88 -7.42 4.07 -10.11
C LYS A 88 -6.39 3.24 -9.36
N ILE A 89 -5.10 3.41 -9.63
CA ILE A 89 -4.03 2.69 -8.90
C ILE A 89 -4.05 3.06 -7.41
N VAL A 90 -4.21 4.34 -7.09
CA VAL A 90 -4.33 4.81 -5.70
C VAL A 90 -5.58 4.22 -5.04
N ASP A 91 -6.72 4.19 -5.75
CA ASP A 91 -7.95 3.57 -5.25
C ASP A 91 -7.79 2.05 -5.06
N THR A 92 -7.09 1.35 -5.94
CA THR A 92 -6.78 -0.08 -5.79
C THR A 92 -5.98 -0.34 -4.53
N ILE A 93 -4.96 0.47 -4.23
CA ILE A 93 -4.19 0.32 -2.99
C ILE A 93 -5.11 0.50 -1.77
N ARG A 94 -5.99 1.51 -1.79
CA ARG A 94 -6.97 1.70 -0.70
C ARG A 94 -7.89 0.50 -0.55
N PHE A 95 -8.37 -0.03 -1.66
CA PHE A 95 -9.22 -1.21 -1.68
C PHE A 95 -8.49 -2.41 -1.07
N ASP A 96 -7.26 -2.68 -1.50
CA ASP A 96 -6.43 -3.79 -1.02
C ASP A 96 -6.17 -3.70 0.49
N MET A 97 -5.87 -2.52 1.02
CA MET A 97 -5.66 -2.33 2.47
C MET A 97 -6.93 -2.63 3.28
N ILE A 98 -8.10 -2.24 2.77
CA ILE A 98 -9.38 -2.53 3.41
C ILE A 98 -9.71 -4.03 3.29
N SER A 99 -9.52 -4.62 2.12
CA SER A 99 -9.69 -6.05 1.86
C SER A 99 -8.83 -6.89 2.79
N ALA A 100 -7.54 -6.56 2.90
CA ALA A 100 -6.61 -7.21 3.81
C ALA A 100 -7.13 -7.19 5.25
N HIS A 101 -7.62 -6.02 5.72
CA HIS A 101 -8.25 -5.91 7.03
C HIS A 101 -9.45 -6.84 7.19
N LEU A 102 -10.39 -6.81 6.24
CA LEU A 102 -11.65 -7.57 6.29
C LEU A 102 -11.43 -9.09 6.19
N ILE A 103 -10.44 -9.52 5.39
CA ILE A 103 -10.14 -10.93 5.15
C ILE A 103 -9.45 -11.55 6.36
N PHE A 104 -8.41 -10.90 6.89
CA PHE A 104 -7.50 -11.52 7.86
C PHE A 104 -7.82 -11.21 9.33
N SER A 105 -8.56 -10.15 9.62
CA SER A 105 -8.91 -9.79 11.00
C SER A 105 -9.64 -10.92 11.72
N GLY A 106 -9.08 -11.38 12.84
CA GLY A 106 -9.65 -12.44 13.67
C GLY A 106 -9.56 -13.84 13.06
N LYS A 107 -8.82 -14.03 11.97
CA LYS A 107 -8.52 -15.36 11.42
C LYS A 107 -7.43 -16.05 12.24
N PRO A 108 -7.49 -17.39 12.36
CA PRO A 108 -6.46 -18.17 13.05
C PRO A 108 -5.21 -18.37 12.18
N ASP A 109 -4.07 -18.62 12.82
CA ASP A 109 -2.75 -18.77 12.16
C ASP A 109 -2.74 -19.82 11.03
N TYR A 110 -3.50 -20.91 11.16
CA TYR A 110 -3.57 -21.93 10.11
C TYR A 110 -4.15 -21.39 8.80
N PHE A 111 -5.00 -20.35 8.86
CA PHE A 111 -5.55 -19.72 7.66
C PHE A 111 -4.47 -18.93 6.93
N THR A 112 -3.69 -18.13 7.66
CA THR A 112 -2.57 -17.36 7.09
C THR A 112 -1.48 -18.28 6.54
N ASP A 113 -1.18 -19.37 7.23
CA ASP A 113 -0.23 -20.38 6.75
C ASP A 113 -0.71 -21.07 5.48
N SER A 114 -2.02 -21.35 5.37
CA SER A 114 -2.61 -21.89 4.15
C SER A 114 -2.47 -20.92 2.98
N VAL A 115 -2.72 -19.62 3.19
CA VAL A 115 -2.57 -18.60 2.14
C VAL A 115 -1.15 -18.55 1.60
N ARG A 116 -0.15 -18.51 2.48
CA ARG A 116 1.28 -18.57 2.07
C ARG A 116 1.59 -19.87 1.31
N GLY A 117 1.08 -20.99 1.80
CA GLY A 117 1.27 -22.30 1.17
C GLY A 117 0.75 -22.34 -0.27
N GLN A 118 -0.47 -21.84 -0.51
CA GLN A 118 -1.05 -21.78 -1.85
C GLN A 118 -0.28 -20.82 -2.76
N ALA A 119 0.08 -19.64 -2.26
CA ALA A 119 0.85 -18.68 -3.06
C ALA A 119 2.24 -19.21 -3.46
N ILE A 120 2.93 -19.95 -2.58
CA ILE A 120 4.20 -20.63 -2.92
C ILE A 120 3.99 -21.63 -4.05
N ILE A 121 2.91 -22.41 -4.00
CA ILE A 121 2.58 -23.38 -5.06
C ILE A 121 2.33 -22.64 -6.38
N SER A 122 1.50 -21.60 -6.38
CA SER A 122 1.20 -20.82 -7.58
C SER A 122 2.45 -20.13 -8.15
N ARG A 123 3.34 -19.57 -7.32
CA ARG A 123 4.63 -18.97 -7.75
C ARG A 123 5.61 -19.99 -8.33
N SER A 124 5.43 -21.28 -8.03
CA SER A 124 6.27 -22.35 -8.62
C SER A 124 5.90 -22.68 -10.06
N ILE A 125 4.73 -22.21 -10.51
CA ILE A 125 4.25 -22.29 -11.89
C ILE A 125 4.74 -21.04 -12.63
N ASP A 126 5.20 -21.22 -13.87
CA ASP A 126 5.53 -20.07 -14.75
C ASP A 126 4.28 -19.21 -14.96
N SER A 127 4.42 -17.90 -14.74
CA SER A 127 3.30 -16.95 -14.71
C SER A 127 2.52 -16.87 -16.03
N SER A 128 3.10 -17.31 -17.15
CA SER A 128 2.39 -17.40 -18.42
C SER A 128 1.33 -18.51 -18.46
N PHE A 129 1.35 -19.42 -17.48
CA PHE A 129 0.40 -20.53 -17.33
C PHE A 129 -0.50 -20.40 -16.09
N TRP A 130 -0.47 -19.26 -15.40
CA TRP A 130 -1.33 -19.05 -14.24
C TRP A 130 -2.80 -19.12 -14.61
N THR A 131 -3.55 -19.84 -13.79
CA THR A 131 -5.00 -19.78 -13.76
C THR A 131 -5.46 -18.56 -12.95
N LEU A 132 -6.76 -18.25 -13.01
CA LEU A 132 -7.34 -17.21 -12.14
C LEU A 132 -7.13 -17.55 -10.66
N GLU A 133 -7.19 -18.82 -10.29
CA GLU A 133 -6.93 -19.27 -8.92
C GLU A 133 -5.47 -19.01 -8.51
N ASP A 134 -4.51 -19.16 -9.44
CA ASP A 134 -3.10 -18.85 -9.17
C ASP A 134 -2.87 -17.35 -8.95
N GLU A 135 -3.51 -16.51 -9.78
CA GLU A 135 -3.49 -15.06 -9.62
C GLU A 135 -4.09 -14.64 -8.27
N GLU A 136 -5.24 -15.21 -7.91
CA GLU A 136 -5.93 -14.97 -6.64
C GLU A 136 -5.09 -15.41 -5.44
N ASN A 137 -4.48 -16.60 -5.48
CA ASN A 137 -3.62 -17.10 -4.41
C ASN A 137 -2.41 -16.18 -4.18
N VAL A 138 -1.76 -15.75 -5.27
CA VAL A 138 -0.62 -14.83 -5.19
C VAL A 138 -1.04 -13.45 -4.69
N HIS A 139 -2.19 -12.93 -5.15
CA HIS A 139 -2.70 -11.65 -4.68
C HIS A 139 -3.11 -11.71 -3.20
N LEU A 140 -3.73 -12.81 -2.77
CA LEU A 140 -4.12 -13.00 -1.37
C LEU A 140 -2.89 -13.02 -0.43
N GLU A 141 -1.75 -13.53 -0.87
CA GLU A 141 -0.49 -13.41 -0.12
C GLU A 141 0.01 -11.95 -0.06
N ILE A 142 -0.16 -11.15 -1.12
CA ILE A 142 0.16 -9.71 -1.07
C ILE A 142 -0.72 -8.99 -0.03
N LEU A 143 -2.02 -9.33 0.02
CA LEU A 143 -2.92 -8.78 1.03
C LEU A 143 -2.54 -9.23 2.44
N LEU A 144 -2.08 -10.47 2.61
CA LEU A 144 -1.57 -10.98 3.88
C LEU A 144 -0.32 -10.21 4.31
N ASP A 145 0.61 -9.97 3.38
CA ASP A 145 1.81 -9.17 3.63
C ASP A 145 1.45 -7.75 4.09
N TYR A 146 0.46 -7.11 3.46
CA TYR A 146 -0.05 -5.81 3.92
C TYR A 146 -0.58 -5.90 5.35
N PHE A 147 -1.41 -6.91 5.63
CA PHE A 147 -2.02 -7.10 6.93
C PHE A 147 -0.98 -7.24 8.05
N GLU A 148 0.02 -8.08 7.85
CA GLU A 148 1.04 -8.39 8.86
C GLU A 148 2.12 -7.32 8.96
N GLN A 149 2.71 -6.90 7.83
CA GLN A 149 3.84 -5.98 7.85
C GLN A 149 3.44 -4.59 8.34
N MET A 150 2.20 -4.17 8.06
CA MET A 150 1.68 -2.86 8.46
C MET A 150 0.85 -2.91 9.76
N GLY A 151 0.62 -4.11 10.33
CA GLY A 151 -0.19 -4.29 11.54
C GLY A 151 -1.63 -3.83 11.38
N LEU A 152 -2.26 -4.10 10.22
CA LEU A 152 -3.59 -3.59 9.92
C LEU A 152 -4.65 -4.09 10.91
N GLY A 153 -4.48 -5.30 11.45
CA GLY A 153 -5.38 -5.89 12.45
C GLY A 153 -5.34 -5.22 13.84
N ASP A 154 -4.32 -4.42 14.14
CA ASP A 154 -4.13 -3.82 15.47
C ASP A 154 -5.04 -2.62 15.71
N LYS A 155 -5.66 -2.08 14.65
CA LYS A 155 -6.65 -1.02 14.73
C LYS A 155 -7.96 -1.44 14.07
N PRO A 156 -9.12 -1.03 14.62
CA PRO A 156 -10.39 -1.23 13.95
C PRO A 156 -10.47 -0.35 12.70
N LEU A 157 -11.02 -0.91 11.63
CA LEU A 157 -11.32 -0.16 10.40
C LEU A 157 -12.35 0.94 10.66
N ALA A 158 -12.07 2.16 10.20
CA ALA A 158 -12.99 3.29 10.37
C ALA A 158 -14.28 3.10 9.56
N VAL A 159 -15.40 3.61 10.08
CA VAL A 159 -16.71 3.52 9.42
C VAL A 159 -16.69 4.15 8.02
N SER A 160 -15.97 5.25 7.84
CA SER A 160 -15.83 5.92 6.54
C SER A 160 -15.12 5.06 5.50
N ASP A 161 -14.19 4.20 5.90
CA ASP A 161 -13.49 3.31 4.96
C ASP A 161 -14.37 2.13 4.57
N ARG A 162 -15.16 1.60 5.50
CA ARG A 162 -16.19 0.58 5.21
C ARG A 162 -17.21 1.10 4.19
N ILE A 163 -17.77 2.29 4.42
CA ILE A 163 -18.72 2.93 3.51
C ILE A 163 -18.10 3.13 2.13
N TRP A 164 -16.85 3.60 2.07
CA TRP A 164 -16.14 3.77 0.81
C TRP A 164 -15.95 2.45 0.08
N TYR A 165 -15.58 1.38 0.79
CA TYR A 165 -15.39 0.04 0.23
C TYR A 165 -16.69 -0.55 -0.32
N GLU A 166 -17.77 -0.52 0.46
CA GLU A 166 -19.11 -0.99 0.06
C GLU A 166 -19.64 -0.24 -1.18
N SER A 167 -19.21 1.01 -1.40
CA SER A 167 -19.58 1.75 -2.60
C SER A 167 -19.02 1.19 -3.90
N PHE A 168 -17.97 0.34 -3.85
CA PHE A 168 -17.47 -0.37 -5.03
C PHE A 168 -18.37 -1.54 -5.41
N GLU A 169 -18.90 -2.27 -4.44
CA GLU A 169 -19.84 -3.37 -4.67
C GLU A 169 -21.13 -2.83 -5.32
N LEU A 170 -21.68 -1.74 -4.77
CA LEU A 170 -22.87 -1.09 -5.32
C LEU A 170 -22.68 -0.54 -6.75
N LYS A 171 -21.45 -0.14 -7.12
CA LYS A 171 -21.14 0.30 -8.49
C LYS A 171 -21.04 -0.85 -9.47
N GLN A 172 -20.70 -2.06 -9.02
CA GLN A 172 -20.71 -3.25 -9.88
C GLN A 172 -22.13 -3.78 -10.10
N GLU A 173 -23.01 -3.73 -9.10
CA GLU A 173 -24.41 -4.17 -9.23
C GLU A 173 -25.29 -3.25 -10.11
N ALA A 174 -24.86 -2.00 -10.32
CA ALA A 174 -25.59 -1.01 -11.11
C ALA A 174 -25.25 -1.02 -12.62
N VAL A 175 -24.45 -1.99 -13.10
CA VAL A 175 -24.02 -2.16 -14.51
C VAL A 175 -24.67 -3.39 -15.13
#